data_AF-T0REC2-F1
#
_entry.id   AF-T0REC2-F1
#
_cell.length_a   1.000
_cell.length_b   1.000
_cell.length_c   1.000
_cell.angle_alpha   90.00
_cell.angle_beta   90.00
_cell.angle_gamma   90.00
#
_symmetry.space_group_name_H-M   'P 1'
#
loop_
_entity.id
_entity.type
_entity.pdbx_description
1 polymer ?
#
loop_
_entity_poly.entity_id
_entity_poly.type
_entity_poly.pdbx_seq_one_letter_code
_entity_poly.pdbx_strand_id
1 'polypeptide(L)' 'MKKLYSWKSKAGQKDYLERLKKNNTESAIEYDKSKNFDLGDYIHHDKFGYGFILKVMNQTKVEVFFADVQRIMLQNWSNK' A
#
# COMPACT_ATOMS: atom_id res chain seq x y z
N MET A 1 -1.21 9.20 17.43
CA MET A 1 -2.26 8.21 17.13
C MET A 1 -2.44 8.13 15.63
N LYS A 2 -1.96 7.06 14.96
CA LYS A 2 -2.21 6.85 13.53
C LYS A 2 -3.70 6.53 13.36
N LYS A 3 -4.46 7.42 12.70
CA LYS A 3 -5.89 7.20 12.44
C LYS A 3 -6.03 5.92 11.63
N LEU A 4 -6.73 4.92 12.17
CA LEU A 4 -7.20 3.78 11.40
C LEU A 4 -8.20 4.30 10.37
N TYR A 5 -7.73 4.63 9.17
CA TYR A 5 -8.60 4.89 8.04
C TYR A 5 -9.33 3.58 7.72
N SER A 6 -10.54 3.39 8.25
CA SER A 6 -11.43 2.37 7.72
C SER A 6 -11.90 2.89 6.36
N TRP A 7 -11.20 2.53 5.29
CA TRP A 7 -11.58 2.90 3.94
C TRP A 7 -12.87 2.15 3.57
N LYS A 8 -14.03 2.75 3.88
CA LYS A 8 -15.34 2.07 3.78
C LYS A 8 -15.81 1.84 2.34
N SER A 9 -15.24 2.55 1.35
CA SER A 9 -15.66 2.44 -0.05
C SER A 9 -14.48 2.42 -1.02
N LYS A 10 -14.64 1.64 -2.10
CA LYS A 10 -13.68 1.54 -3.21
C LYS A 10 -13.42 2.89 -3.88
N ALA A 11 -14.46 3.71 -4.03
CA ALA A 11 -14.36 5.07 -4.58
C ALA A 11 -13.43 5.97 -3.73
N GLY A 12 -13.50 5.87 -2.39
CA GLY A 12 -12.63 6.63 -1.51
C GLY A 12 -11.17 6.17 -1.58
N GLN A 13 -10.93 4.87 -1.73
CA GLN A 13 -9.57 4.32 -1.94
C GLN A 13 -8.97 4.81 -3.26
N LYS A 14 -9.79 4.87 -4.32
CA LYS A 14 -9.38 5.39 -5.62
C LYS A 14 -9.06 6.88 -5.57
N ASP A 15 -9.93 7.71 -5.00
CA ASP A 15 -9.68 9.16 -4.84
C ASP A 15 -8.38 9.42 -4.06
N TYR A 16 -8.15 8.66 -2.99
CA TYR A 16 -6.92 8.78 -2.20
C TYR A 16 -5.67 8.41 -3.00
N LEU A 17 -5.69 7.30 -3.73
CA LEU A 17 -4.57 6.89 -4.57
C LEU A 17 -4.27 7.93 -5.67
N GLU A 18 -5.29 8.52 -6.28
CA GLU A 18 -5.09 9.58 -7.29
C GLU A 18 -4.50 10.85 -6.68
N ARG A 19 -4.89 11.23 -5.45
CA ARG A 19 -4.24 12.33 -4.72
C ARG A 19 -2.76 12.04 -4.43
N LEU A 20 -2.43 10.81 -4.03
CA LEU A 20 -1.04 10.39 -3.78
C LEU A 20 -0.20 10.49 -5.06
N LYS A 21 -0.71 9.97 -6.19
CA LYS A 21 -0.03 10.05 -7.49
C LYS A 21 0.25 11.48 -7.92
N LYS A 22 -0.75 12.36 -7.77
CA LYS A 22 -0.66 13.77 -8.20
C LYS A 22 0.35 14.58 -7.39
N ASN A 23 0.45 14.29 -6.09
CA ASN A 23 1.27 15.11 -5.18
C ASN A 23 2.69 14.57 -5.00
N ASN A 24 2.91 13.27 -5.22
CA ASN A 24 4.04 12.56 -4.59
C ASN A 24 4.59 11.39 -5.42
N THR A 25 4.63 11.50 -6.75
CA THR A 25 5.08 10.39 -7.63
C THR A 25 6.51 9.93 -7.32
N GLU A 26 7.39 10.86 -6.90
CA GLU A 26 8.78 10.57 -6.51
C GLU A 26 8.92 10.05 -5.06
N SER A 27 7.91 10.20 -4.22
CA SER A 27 7.96 9.77 -2.82
C SER A 27 7.46 8.33 -2.61
N ALA A 28 7.14 7.61 -3.69
CA ALA A 28 6.66 6.24 -3.61
C ALA A 28 7.79 5.31 -3.17
N ILE A 29 7.55 4.52 -2.13
CA ILE A 29 8.50 3.52 -1.66
C ILE A 29 8.50 2.34 -2.64
N GLU A 30 9.66 2.00 -3.19
CA GLU A 30 9.77 0.81 -4.04
C GLU A 30 9.49 -0.45 -3.22
N TYR A 31 8.50 -1.23 -3.67
CA TYR A 31 8.04 -2.43 -3.02
C TYR A 31 9.12 -3.52 -3.06
N ASP A 32 9.43 -4.04 -1.88
CA ASP A 32 10.29 -5.20 -1.69
C ASP A 32 9.68 -6.03 -0.55
N LYS A 33 9.51 -7.34 -0.79
CA LYS A 33 8.92 -8.27 0.18
C LYS A 33 9.71 -8.40 1.48
N SER A 34 10.99 -8.03 1.50
CA SER A 34 11.86 -8.05 2.70
C SER A 34 11.68 -6.82 3.58
N LYS A 35 11.10 -5.73 3.06
CA LYS A 35 10.84 -4.50 3.82
C LYS A 35 9.59 -4.63 4.69
N ASN A 36 9.49 -3.79 5.71
CA ASN A 36 8.29 -3.57 6.48
C ASN A 36 7.53 -2.37 5.94
N PHE A 37 6.20 -2.42 5.99
CA PHE A 37 5.34 -1.34 5.55
C PHE A 37 4.29 -1.01 6.61
N ASP A 38 3.97 0.27 6.70
CA ASP A 38 2.96 0.82 7.59
C ASP A 38 1.67 1.18 6.85
N LEU A 39 0.57 1.27 7.61
CA LEU A 39 -0.71 1.73 7.09
C LEU A 39 -0.59 3.12 6.45
N GLY A 40 -1.05 3.23 5.20
CA GLY A 40 -1.04 4.48 4.42
C GLY A 40 0.24 4.72 3.63
N ASP A 41 1.27 3.88 3.77
CA ASP A 41 2.49 4.01 2.97
C ASP A 41 2.16 3.96 1.48
N TYR A 42 2.71 4.90 0.73
CA TYR A 42 2.60 4.96 -0.71
C TYR A 42 3.73 4.15 -1.33
N ILE A 43 3.40 3.15 -2.13
CA ILE A 43 4.36 2.20 -2.67
C ILE A 43 4.28 2.11 -4.20
N HIS A 44 5.38 1.73 -4.82
CA HIS A 44 5.46 1.37 -6.24
C HIS A 44 5.89 -0.08 -6.39
N HIS A 45 5.08 -0.88 -7.09
CA HIS A 45 5.39 -2.26 -7.44
C HIS A 45 5.63 -2.37 -8.94
N ASP A 46 6.70 -3.03 -9.36
CA ASP A 46 7.09 -3.20 -10.78
C ASP A 46 5.95 -3.67 -11.71
N LYS A 47 5.14 -4.65 -11.28
CA LYS A 47 4.04 -5.25 -12.05
C LYS A 47 2.70 -4.55 -11.86
N PHE A 48 2.41 -4.03 -10.67
CA PHE A 48 1.09 -3.49 -10.33
C PHE A 48 1.04 -1.96 -10.32
N GLY A 49 2.19 -1.31 -10.48
CA GLY A 49 2.34 0.13 -10.42
C GLY A 49 2.16 0.68 -9.01
N TYR A 50 1.64 1.91 -8.93
CA TYR A 50 1.47 2.63 -7.68
C TYR A 50 0.27 2.14 -6.88
N GLY A 51 0.46 2.00 -5.57
CA GLY A 51 -0.57 1.65 -4.62
C GLY A 51 -0.29 2.20 -3.23
N PHE A 52 -1.19 1.97 -2.29
CA PHE A 52 -0.96 2.32 -0.89
C PHE A 52 -1.38 1.18 0.04
N ILE A 53 -0.73 1.10 1.19
CA ILE A 53 -1.04 0.08 2.19
C ILE A 53 -2.40 0.39 2.81
N LEU A 54 -3.36 -0.48 2.54
CA LEU A 54 -4.72 -0.39 3.03
C LEU A 54 -4.83 -0.93 4.45
N LYS A 55 -4.07 -1.98 4.76
CA LYS A 55 -4.10 -2.66 6.05
C LYS A 55 -2.84 -3.48 6.27
N VAL A 56 -2.28 -3.44 7.48
CA VAL A 56 -1.29 -4.42 7.92
C VAL A 56 -2.05 -5.61 8.51
N MET A 57 -2.00 -6.76 7.83
CA MET A 57 -2.76 -7.95 8.23
C MET A 57 -2.06 -8.70 9.37
N ASN A 58 -0.75 -8.87 9.24
CA ASN A 58 0.13 -9.47 10.24
C ASN A 58 1.60 -9.09 9.93
N GLN A 59 2.54 -9.69 10.66
CA GLN A 59 3.97 -9.41 10.51
C GLN A 59 4.55 -9.73 9.13
N THR A 60 3.91 -10.56 8.32
CA THR A 60 4.42 -11.00 7.00
C THR A 60 3.53 -10.62 5.82
N LYS A 61 2.35 -10.06 6.08
CA LYS A 61 1.34 -9.75 5.05
C LYS A 61 0.73 -8.38 5.25
N VAL A 62 0.59 -7.66 4.14
CA VAL A 62 -0.14 -6.40 4.03
C VAL A 62 -1.17 -6.49 2.92
N GLU A 63 -2.24 -5.73 3.07
CA GLU A 63 -3.21 -5.51 2.01
C GLU A 63 -2.92 -4.15 1.37
N VAL A 64 -2.85 -4.14 0.04
CA VAL A 64 -2.47 -2.98 -0.76
C VAL A 64 -3.55 -2.72 -1.79
N PHE A 65 -3.91 -1.46 -1.98
CA PHE A 65 -4.81 -1.04 -3.06
C PHE A 65 -4.02 -0.51 -4.25
N PHE A 66 -4.11 -1.19 -5.39
CA PHE A 66 -3.46 -0.84 -6.66
C PHE A 66 -4.50 -0.53 -7.72
N ALA A 67 -4.45 0.66 -8.31
CA ALA A 67 -5.17 1.03 -9.55
C ALA A 67 -6.67 0.64 -9.67
N ASP A 68 -7.35 0.33 -8.55
CA ASP A 68 -8.73 -0.19 -8.43
C ASP A 68 -8.90 -1.67 -8.00
N VAL A 69 -7.84 -2.34 -7.53
CA VAL A 69 -7.86 -3.71 -7.02
C VAL A 69 -7.09 -3.82 -5.70
N GLN A 70 -7.66 -4.54 -4.72
CA GLN A 70 -6.98 -4.89 -3.48
C GLN A 70 -6.16 -6.17 -3.67
N ARG A 71 -4.94 -6.20 -3.17
CA ARG A 71 -4.04 -7.36 -3.23
C ARG A 71 -3.38 -7.59 -1.87
N ILE A 72 -3.22 -8.86 -1.52
CA ILE A 72 -2.41 -9.25 -0.38
C ILE A 72 -0.96 -9.41 -0.87
N MET A 73 -0.06 -8.66 -0.24
CA MET A 73 1.37 -8.63 -0.55
C MET A 73 2.17 -9.11 0.65
N LEU A 74 3.35 -9.67 0.39
CA LEU A 74 4.29 -10.04 1.45
C LEU A 74 5.02 -8.81 1.97
N GLN A 75 5.38 -8.85 3.24
CA GLN A 75 6.32 -7.94 3.87
C GLN A 75 7.20 -8.74 4.83
N ASN A 76 8.32 -8.17 5.27
CA ASN A 76 9.21 -8.77 6.25
C ASN A 76 9.59 -10.23 5.96
N TRP A 77 9.67 -10.59 4.68
CA TRP A 77 9.93 -11.95 4.28
C TRP A 77 11.42 -12.25 4.45
N SER A 78 11.73 -13.03 5.48
CA SER A 78 13.04 -13.60 5.74
C SER A 78 13.07 -15.04 5.22
N ASN A 79 13.93 -15.33 4.23
CA ASN A 79 14.29 -16.72 3.91
C ASN A 79 15.17 -17.22 5.07
N LYS A 80 14.55 -17.76 6.12
CA LYS A 80 15.23 -18.57 7.12
C LYS A 80 15.10 -20.05 6.77
#